data_AF-A0ABC8SGS8-F1
#
_entry.id   AF-A0ABC8SGS8-F1
#
_cell.length_a   1.000
_cell.length_b   1.000
_cell.length_c   1.000
_cell.angle_alpha   90.00
_cell.angle_beta   90.00
_cell.angle_gamma   90.00
#
_symmetry.space_group_name_H-M   'P 1'
#
loop_
_entity.id
_entity.type
_entity.pdbx_description
1 polymer ?
#
loop_
_entity_poly.entity_id
_entity_poly.type
_entity_poly.pdbx_seq_one_letter_code
_entity_poly.pdbx_strand_id
1 'polypeptide(L)'
;MGDVSDRIGRPTDNGQIGIIDPDCRLIGLHLYDGLFKVIPFDNKGQLKEAFNIRLEELQVLDIKFLYSCPKPTIAVLYQDNKDARHVKTYEVALKDKDFVEGPWSQNNLDNGADLLIPVPPPLCGVLIIGEETIVYCSASSFKAIPIRPSITRAYGRVDADGSRYLLGDHNGLLHLLVITHEKEK
;
A
#
# COMPACT_ATOMS: atom_id res chain seq x y z
N MET A 1 -19.45 -19.62 -9.88
CA MET A 1 -18.93 -18.41 -10.56
C MET A 1 -18.80 -17.35 -9.49
N GLY A 2 -17.59 -16.84 -9.24
CA GLY A 2 -17.38 -15.76 -8.28
C GLY A 2 -17.45 -14.43 -9.00
N ASP A 3 -18.38 -13.58 -8.59
CA ASP A 3 -18.50 -12.19 -9.02
C ASP A 3 -18.36 -11.31 -7.78
N VAL A 4 -17.45 -10.35 -7.85
CA VAL A 4 -17.15 -9.41 -6.76
C VAL A 4 -17.67 -8.01 -7.05
N SER A 5 -18.45 -7.82 -8.12
CA SER A 5 -19.07 -6.53 -8.43
C SER A 5 -20.12 -6.16 -7.39
N ASP A 6 -20.17 -4.87 -7.04
CA ASP A 6 -21.26 -4.30 -6.26
C ASP A 6 -22.33 -3.72 -7.20
N ARG A 7 -23.61 -3.89 -6.83
CA ARG A 7 -24.73 -3.36 -7.63
C ARG A 7 -24.77 -1.83 -7.67
N ILE A 8 -24.18 -1.18 -6.67
CA ILE A 8 -24.16 0.26 -6.46
C ILE A 8 -22.73 0.64 -6.06
N GLY A 9 -22.19 1.69 -6.67
CA GLY A 9 -20.87 2.22 -6.36
C GLY A 9 -20.31 2.99 -7.55
N ARG A 10 -19.56 4.06 -7.28
CA ARG A 10 -18.79 4.76 -8.32
C ARG A 10 -17.44 4.04 -8.48
N PRO A 11 -17.10 3.51 -9.67
CA PRO A 11 -15.79 2.89 -9.90
C PRO A 11 -14.65 3.86 -9.63
N THR A 12 -13.53 3.35 -9.15
CA THR A 12 -12.34 4.15 -8.84
C THR A 12 -11.74 4.80 -10.08
N ASP A 13 -11.46 6.10 -10.04
CA ASP A 13 -10.89 6.84 -11.16
C ASP A 13 -9.43 6.39 -11.46
N ASN A 14 -8.66 6.01 -10.44
CA ASN A 14 -7.25 5.62 -10.56
C ASN A 14 -7.03 4.13 -10.89
N GLY A 15 -8.09 3.44 -11.32
CA GLY A 15 -8.05 2.01 -11.62
C GLY A 15 -8.24 1.12 -10.40
N GLN A 16 -8.51 -0.15 -10.65
CA GLN A 16 -8.85 -1.12 -9.62
C GLN A 16 -7.59 -1.71 -8.99
N ILE A 17 -7.58 -1.83 -7.66
CA ILE A 17 -6.44 -2.38 -6.91
C ILE A 17 -6.86 -3.70 -6.29
N GLY A 18 -6.07 -4.75 -6.50
CA GLY A 18 -6.20 -6.03 -5.83
C GLY A 18 -4.91 -6.41 -5.12
N ILE A 19 -5.00 -6.67 -3.81
CA ILE A 19 -3.86 -6.97 -2.96
C ILE A 19 -4.18 -8.15 -2.03
N ILE A 20 -3.14 -8.91 -1.67
CA ILE A 20 -3.26 -10.07 -0.78
C ILE A 20 -2.41 -9.79 0.45
N ASP A 21 -2.97 -10.09 1.62
CA ASP A 21 -2.23 -10.01 2.87
C ASP A 21 -1.01 -10.97 2.85
N PRO A 22 0.19 -10.53 3.31
CA PRO A 22 1.41 -11.33 3.26
C PRO A 22 1.31 -12.70 3.94
N ASP A 23 0.49 -12.80 4.99
CA ASP A 23 0.26 -14.04 5.73
C ASP A 23 -0.93 -14.84 5.18
N CYS A 24 -1.42 -14.46 3.99
CA CYS A 24 -2.56 -15.09 3.32
C CYS A 24 -3.83 -15.12 4.18
N ARG A 25 -4.08 -14.06 4.97
CA ARG A 25 -5.27 -13.98 5.84
C ARG A 25 -6.52 -13.49 5.12
N LEU A 26 -6.35 -12.61 4.13
CA LEU A 26 -7.44 -12.09 3.29
C LEU A 26 -6.93 -11.50 1.97
N ILE A 27 -7.85 -11.32 1.03
CA ILE A 27 -7.70 -10.50 -0.18
C ILE A 27 -8.41 -9.16 0.07
N GLY A 28 -7.75 -8.07 -0.28
CA GLY A 28 -8.31 -6.72 -0.28
C GLY A 28 -8.48 -6.21 -1.72
N LEU A 29 -9.65 -5.66 -2.04
CA LEU A 29 -9.96 -5.10 -3.34
C LEU A 29 -10.49 -3.67 -3.17
N HIS A 30 -9.93 -2.72 -3.91
CA HIS A 30 -10.47 -1.38 -4.05
C HIS A 30 -11.00 -1.22 -5.48
N LEU A 31 -12.33 -1.36 -5.61
CA LEU A 31 -13.04 -1.35 -6.89
C LEU A 31 -13.92 -0.11 -7.08
N TYR A 32 -14.36 0.48 -5.98
CA TYR A 32 -15.27 1.61 -5.93
C TYR A 32 -14.80 2.63 -4.89
N ASP A 33 -15.02 3.92 -5.16
CA ASP A 33 -14.67 5.01 -4.25
C ASP A 33 -15.33 4.82 -2.88
N GLY A 34 -14.57 5.06 -1.81
CA GLY A 34 -15.04 4.96 -0.43
C GLY A 34 -15.35 3.54 0.05
N LEU A 35 -15.04 2.50 -0.75
CA LEU A 35 -15.23 1.09 -0.38
C LEU A 35 -13.94 0.29 -0.52
N PHE A 36 -13.62 -0.48 0.52
CA PHE A 36 -12.60 -1.51 0.51
C PHE A 36 -13.25 -2.88 0.73
N LYS A 37 -13.22 -3.72 -0.29
CA LYS A 37 -13.82 -5.06 -0.25
C LYS A 37 -12.82 -6.07 0.28
N VAL A 38 -13.24 -6.88 1.23
CA VAL A 38 -12.44 -7.87 1.91
C VAL A 38 -12.98 -9.26 1.62
N ILE A 39 -12.11 -10.18 1.22
CA ILE A 39 -12.42 -11.60 1.03
C ILE A 39 -11.50 -12.41 1.94
N PRO A 40 -11.96 -12.84 3.13
CA PRO A 40 -11.13 -13.59 4.06
C PRO A 40 -10.84 -15.01 3.58
N PHE A 41 -9.69 -15.56 3.98
CA PHE A 41 -9.45 -17.00 3.87
C PHE A 41 -9.95 -17.74 5.13
N ASP A 42 -10.28 -19.02 4.97
CA ASP A 42 -10.43 -19.95 6.08
C ASP A 42 -9.11 -20.70 6.37
N ASN A 43 -9.11 -21.52 7.42
CA ASN A 43 -7.92 -22.27 7.86
C ASN A 43 -7.49 -23.36 6.84
N LYS A 44 -8.26 -23.57 5.77
CA LYS A 44 -7.98 -24.51 4.68
C LYS A 44 -7.62 -23.77 3.37
N GLY A 45 -7.51 -22.44 3.40
CA GLY A 45 -7.24 -21.60 2.23
C GLY A 45 -8.45 -21.38 1.32
N GLN A 46 -9.66 -21.69 1.76
CA GLN A 46 -10.88 -21.41 1.00
C GLN A 46 -11.34 -19.97 1.22
N LEU A 47 -11.90 -19.37 0.18
CA LEU A 47 -12.46 -18.02 0.24
C LEU A 47 -13.78 -18.03 1.02
N LYS A 48 -13.91 -17.12 1.98
CA LYS A 48 -15.17 -16.86 2.69
C LYS A 48 -15.98 -15.77 1.97
N GLU A 49 -17.19 -15.55 2.48
CA GLU A 49 -18.06 -14.48 2.01
C GLU A 49 -17.36 -13.11 2.09
N ALA A 50 -17.43 -12.37 0.98
CA ALA A 50 -16.86 -11.04 0.88
C ALA A 50 -17.72 -10.01 1.61
N PHE A 51 -17.10 -8.95 2.12
CA PHE A 51 -17.81 -7.81 2.68
C PHE A 51 -17.09 -6.51 2.35
N ASN A 52 -17.82 -5.39 2.38
CA ASN A 52 -17.25 -4.07 2.13
C ASN A 52 -17.04 -3.35 3.47
N ILE A 53 -15.89 -2.70 3.61
CA ILE A 53 -15.58 -1.76 4.69
C ILE A 53 -15.59 -0.36 4.08
N ARG A 54 -16.11 0.62 4.82
CA ARG A 54 -16.08 2.02 4.41
C ARG A 54 -14.65 2.55 4.51
N LEU A 55 -14.15 3.14 3.42
CA LEU A 55 -12.88 3.85 3.39
C LEU A 55 -13.16 5.35 3.39
N GLU A 56 -12.56 6.10 4.31
CA GLU A 56 -12.81 7.54 4.45
C GLU A 56 -12.15 8.35 3.33
N GLU A 57 -10.98 7.88 2.88
CA GLU A 57 -10.20 8.47 1.79
C GLU A 57 -10.87 8.20 0.43
N LEU A 58 -11.33 9.27 -0.23
CA LEU A 58 -12.05 9.17 -1.50
C LEU A 58 -11.14 9.10 -2.73
N GLN A 59 -10.01 9.82 -2.72
CA GLN A 59 -9.04 9.81 -3.83
C GLN A 59 -7.83 8.95 -3.49
N VAL A 60 -8.02 7.63 -3.52
CA VAL A 60 -6.94 6.67 -3.30
C VAL A 60 -6.06 6.55 -4.55
N LEU A 61 -4.75 6.58 -4.36
CA LEU A 61 -3.74 6.45 -5.41
C LEU A 61 -3.15 5.03 -5.43
N ASP A 62 -2.80 4.49 -4.25
CA ASP A 62 -2.32 3.12 -4.11
C ASP A 62 -2.65 2.56 -2.72
N ILE A 63 -2.77 1.23 -2.61
CA ILE A 63 -2.96 0.49 -1.36
C ILE A 63 -2.02 -0.72 -1.35
N LYS A 64 -1.36 -0.97 -0.23
CA LYS A 64 -0.54 -2.17 -0.01
C LYS A 64 -0.70 -2.72 1.40
N PHE A 65 -0.72 -4.05 1.54
CA PHE A 65 -0.56 -4.67 2.85
C PHE A 65 0.86 -4.52 3.35
N LEU A 66 1.01 -4.23 4.64
CA LEU A 66 2.28 -4.18 5.33
C LEU A 66 2.69 -5.58 5.83
N TYR A 67 3.99 -5.83 5.85
CA TYR A 67 4.56 -7.08 6.38
C TYR A 67 4.66 -7.06 7.91
N SER A 68 4.66 -8.25 8.51
CA SER A 68 4.92 -8.46 9.95
C SER A 68 3.91 -7.79 10.88
N CYS A 69 2.68 -7.57 10.42
CA CYS A 69 1.62 -6.99 11.23
C CYS A 69 0.78 -8.10 11.91
N PRO A 70 0.54 -8.04 13.23
CA PRO A 70 -0.26 -9.05 13.95
C PRO A 70 -1.69 -9.21 13.40
N LYS A 71 -2.27 -8.11 12.92
CA LYS A 71 -3.50 -8.10 12.14
C LYS A 71 -3.19 -7.68 10.69
N PRO A 72 -4.04 -8.00 9.71
CA PRO A 72 -3.89 -7.48 8.36
C PRO A 72 -3.93 -5.95 8.40
N THR A 73 -2.85 -5.31 7.96
CA THR A 73 -2.70 -3.85 8.00
C THR A 73 -2.40 -3.35 6.61
N ILE A 74 -3.16 -2.36 6.15
CA ILE A 74 -2.94 -1.69 4.87
C ILE A 74 -2.31 -0.31 5.10
N ALA A 75 -1.47 0.11 4.16
CA ALA A 75 -1.12 1.51 3.93
C ALA A 75 -1.91 2.02 2.73
N VAL A 76 -2.53 3.18 2.89
CA VAL A 76 -3.36 3.86 1.88
C VAL A 76 -2.69 5.17 1.53
N LEU A 77 -2.23 5.30 0.29
CA LEU A 77 -1.75 6.56 -0.28
C LEU A 77 -2.94 7.26 -0.93
N TYR A 78 -3.22 8.49 -0.52
CA TYR A 78 -4.38 9.23 -0.99
C TYR A 78 -4.08 10.72 -1.20
N GLN A 79 -4.91 11.38 -1.99
CA GLN A 79 -4.91 12.82 -2.20
C GLN A 79 -6.10 13.45 -1.46
N ASP A 80 -5.87 14.56 -0.77
CA ASP A 80 -6.93 15.31 -0.11
C ASP A 80 -7.55 16.38 -1.03
N ASN A 81 -8.58 17.08 -0.52
CA ASN A 81 -9.29 18.12 -1.27
C ASN A 81 -8.45 19.38 -1.57
N LYS A 82 -7.20 19.45 -1.07
CA LYS A 82 -6.22 20.52 -1.34
C LYS A 82 -5.09 20.05 -2.24
N ASP A 83 -5.28 18.89 -2.89
CA ASP A 83 -4.30 18.23 -3.74
C ASP A 83 -3.00 17.79 -3.03
N ALA A 84 -3.01 17.76 -1.68
CA ALA A 84 -1.87 17.26 -0.91
C ALA A 84 -1.96 15.74 -0.77
N ARG A 85 -0.81 15.06 -0.90
CA ARG A 85 -0.71 13.60 -0.80
C ARG A 85 -0.28 13.16 0.59
N HIS A 86 -0.92 12.10 1.08
CA HIS A 86 -0.74 11.58 2.43
C HIS A 86 -0.76 10.06 2.42
N VAL A 87 -0.16 9.44 3.43
CA VAL A 87 -0.29 8.00 3.71
C VAL A 87 -0.91 7.79 5.08
N LYS A 88 -1.91 6.94 5.16
CA LYS A 88 -2.51 6.49 6.42
C LYS A 88 -2.54 4.98 6.49
N THR A 89 -2.38 4.42 7.69
CA THR A 89 -2.48 2.97 7.89
C THR A 89 -3.77 2.60 8.60
N TYR A 90 -4.29 1.41 8.28
CA TYR A 90 -5.49 0.83 8.89
C TYR A 90 -5.28 -0.64 9.19
N GLU A 91 -5.76 -1.12 10.34
CA GLU A 91 -5.92 -2.54 10.61
C GLU A 91 -7.31 -3.02 10.18
N VAL A 92 -7.39 -4.18 9.52
CA VAL A 92 -8.66 -4.81 9.14
C VAL A 92 -9.19 -5.64 10.31
N ALA A 93 -10.24 -5.16 10.98
CA ALA A 93 -10.93 -5.90 12.03
C ALA A 93 -11.94 -6.89 11.42
N LEU A 94 -11.46 -8.08 11.05
CA LEU A 94 -12.28 -9.12 10.39
C LEU A 94 -13.57 -9.50 11.13
N LYS A 95 -13.58 -9.43 12.47
CA LYS A 95 -14.75 -9.75 13.30
C LYS A 95 -15.81 -8.66 13.22
N ASP A 96 -15.38 -7.42 13.33
CA ASP A 96 -16.25 -6.24 13.36
C ASP A 96 -16.62 -5.76 11.95
N LYS A 97 -15.93 -6.29 10.93
CA LYS A 97 -16.06 -5.92 9.51
C LYS A 97 -15.82 -4.43 9.30
N ASP A 98 -14.84 -3.89 10.00
CA ASP A 98 -14.50 -2.47 10.00
C ASP A 98 -12.98 -2.24 9.98
N PHE A 99 -12.58 -0.99 9.76
CA PHE A 99 -11.20 -0.55 9.96
C PHE A 99 -10.98 -0.06 11.39
N VAL A 100 -9.79 -0.33 11.90
CA VAL A 100 -9.25 0.32 13.10
C VAL A 100 -8.05 1.15 12.67
N GLU A 101 -7.83 2.30 13.31
CA GLU A 101 -6.67 3.14 13.05
C GLU A 101 -5.38 2.32 13.17
N GLY A 102 -4.53 2.43 12.15
CA GLY A 102 -3.28 1.70 12.08
C GLY A 102 -2.16 2.35 12.90
N PRO A 103 -0.98 1.74 12.90
CA PRO A 103 0.12 2.14 13.79
C PRO A 103 0.70 3.54 13.51
N TRP A 104 0.52 4.09 12.31
CA TRP A 104 1.07 5.40 11.95
C TRP A 104 0.39 6.05 10.73
N SER A 105 0.60 7.35 10.56
CA SER A 105 0.26 8.12 9.36
C SER A 105 1.38 9.11 9.03
N GLN A 106 1.46 9.51 7.76
CA GLN A 106 2.41 10.49 7.27
C GLN A 106 1.71 11.47 6.35
N ASN A 107 1.76 12.75 6.71
CA ASN A 107 1.13 13.82 5.96
C ASN A 107 2.15 14.57 5.09
N ASN A 108 1.64 15.32 4.11
CA ASN A 108 2.38 16.27 3.27
C ASN A 108 3.57 15.61 2.56
N LEU A 109 3.30 14.51 1.86
CA LEU A 109 4.25 13.87 0.98
C LEU A 109 4.48 14.72 -0.28
N ASP A 110 5.47 14.33 -1.06
CA ASP A 110 5.66 14.82 -2.43
C ASP A 110 4.34 14.73 -3.22
N ASN A 111 3.97 15.83 -3.89
CA ASN A 111 2.76 15.90 -4.73
C ASN A 111 2.81 14.92 -5.91
N GLY A 112 3.98 14.37 -6.24
CA GLY A 112 4.18 13.30 -7.22
C GLY A 112 4.09 11.88 -6.65
N ALA A 113 3.91 11.69 -5.33
CA ALA A 113 3.84 10.36 -4.69
C ALA A 113 2.68 9.50 -5.20
N ASP A 114 2.94 8.44 -5.98
CA ASP A 114 1.88 7.65 -6.62
C ASP A 114 1.99 6.13 -6.37
N LEU A 115 3.08 5.68 -5.74
CA LEU A 115 3.40 4.25 -5.64
C LEU A 115 3.88 3.87 -4.23
N LEU A 116 3.26 2.81 -3.69
CA LEU A 116 3.67 2.16 -2.44
C LEU A 116 4.39 0.83 -2.72
N ILE A 117 5.51 0.62 -2.06
CA ILE A 117 6.27 -0.64 -2.09
C ILE A 117 6.42 -1.16 -0.65
N PRO A 118 5.66 -2.18 -0.23
CA PRO A 118 5.78 -2.73 1.11
C PRO A 118 7.12 -3.48 1.23
N VAL A 119 7.88 -3.15 2.26
CA VAL A 119 9.21 -3.74 2.49
C VAL A 119 9.05 -4.99 3.37
N PRO A 120 9.57 -6.16 2.96
CA PRO A 120 9.50 -7.38 3.74
C PRO A 120 10.41 -7.34 4.99
N PRO A 121 10.38 -8.38 5.83
CA PRO A 121 11.37 -8.56 6.89
C PRO A 121 12.80 -8.58 6.32
N PRO A 122 13.79 -8.05 7.07
CA PRO A 122 13.69 -7.65 8.48
C PRO A 122 13.21 -6.21 8.72
N LEU A 123 13.26 -5.34 7.70
CA LEU A 123 13.02 -3.90 7.89
C LEU A 123 11.55 -3.55 8.08
N CYS A 124 10.66 -4.23 7.36
CA CYS A 124 9.23 -3.94 7.35
C CYS A 124 8.94 -2.48 6.93
N GLY A 125 7.70 -2.02 7.08
CA GLY A 125 7.31 -0.67 6.64
C GLY A 125 7.06 -0.59 5.14
N VAL A 126 7.21 0.60 4.57
CA VAL A 126 6.85 0.90 3.18
C VAL A 126 7.79 1.96 2.59
N LEU A 127 8.10 1.80 1.31
CA LEU A 127 8.64 2.89 0.48
C LEU A 127 7.48 3.59 -0.23
N ILE A 128 7.52 4.91 -0.21
CA ILE A 128 6.62 5.81 -0.91
C ILE A 128 7.45 6.48 -2.00
N ILE A 129 7.11 6.19 -3.25
CA ILE A 129 7.84 6.71 -4.41
C ILE A 129 7.06 7.91 -4.96
N GLY A 130 7.70 9.07 -4.97
CA GLY A 130 7.23 10.26 -5.66
C GLY A 130 8.11 10.62 -6.85
N GLU A 131 7.85 11.81 -7.41
CA GLU A 131 8.56 12.30 -8.58
C GLU A 131 9.91 12.92 -8.19
N GLU A 132 9.96 13.61 -7.06
CA GLU A 132 11.14 14.31 -6.58
C GLU A 132 11.74 13.67 -5.32
N THR A 133 10.98 12.84 -4.61
CA THR A 133 11.46 12.18 -3.39
C THR A 133 11.11 10.70 -3.32
N ILE A 134 11.96 9.94 -2.64
CA ILE A 134 11.66 8.59 -2.18
C ILE A 134 11.67 8.62 -0.65
N VAL A 135 10.61 8.11 -0.04
CA VAL A 135 10.44 8.09 1.42
C VAL A 135 10.32 6.66 1.90
N TYR A 136 11.16 6.26 2.85
CA TYR A 136 10.95 5.07 3.67
C TYR A 136 10.21 5.47 4.95
N CYS A 137 9.15 4.74 5.28
CA CYS A 137 8.36 4.95 6.49
C CYS A 137 8.02 3.62 7.17
N SER A 138 8.18 3.58 8.49
CA SER A 138 7.74 2.51 9.38
C SER A 138 7.20 3.12 10.69
N ALA A 139 6.74 2.27 11.60
CA ALA A 139 6.27 2.73 12.91
C ALA A 139 7.36 3.42 13.75
N SER A 140 8.64 3.16 13.47
CA SER A 140 9.78 3.63 14.27
C SER A 140 10.77 4.49 13.48
N SER A 141 10.64 4.59 12.16
CA SER A 141 11.65 5.21 11.32
C SER A 141 11.04 5.92 10.13
N PHE A 142 11.62 7.07 9.82
CA PHE A 142 11.26 7.87 8.66
C PHE A 142 12.53 8.37 8.00
N LYS A 143 12.66 8.16 6.69
CA LYS A 143 13.79 8.66 5.91
C LYS A 143 13.33 9.08 4.53
N ALA A 144 13.52 10.35 4.20
CA ALA A 144 13.31 10.87 2.86
C ALA A 144 14.67 11.13 2.17
N ILE A 145 14.74 10.84 0.89
CA ILE A 145 15.85 11.22 0.01
C ILE A 145 15.32 11.94 -1.23
N PRO A 146 15.98 13.00 -1.70
CA PRO A 146 15.66 13.60 -2.98
C PRO A 146 16.18 12.71 -4.12
N ILE A 147 15.46 12.71 -5.23
CA ILE A 147 15.85 12.06 -6.48
C ILE A 147 15.84 13.06 -7.63
N ARG A 148 16.38 12.66 -8.79
CA ARG A 148 16.13 13.42 -10.02
C ARG A 148 14.66 13.26 -10.40
N PRO A 149 13.96 14.33 -10.80
CA PRO A 149 12.56 14.26 -11.21
C PRO A 149 12.30 13.10 -12.18
N SER A 150 11.48 12.15 -11.77
CA SER A 150 11.09 11.01 -12.61
C SER A 150 9.78 10.38 -12.16
N ILE A 151 8.89 10.09 -13.11
CA ILE A 151 7.63 9.37 -12.85
C ILE A 151 7.90 7.87 -12.95
N THR A 152 7.98 7.21 -11.80
CA THR A 152 8.13 5.75 -11.71
C THR A 152 6.82 5.07 -12.11
N ARG A 153 6.88 4.06 -12.97
CA ARG A 153 5.69 3.34 -13.48
C ARG A 153 5.61 1.90 -13.03
N ALA A 154 6.74 1.29 -12.70
CA ALA A 154 6.80 -0.10 -12.27
C ALA A 154 7.96 -0.31 -11.30
N TYR A 155 7.83 -1.34 -10.47
CA TYR A 155 8.92 -1.80 -9.63
C TYR A 155 9.03 -3.31 -9.62
N GLY A 156 10.21 -3.81 -9.26
CA GLY A 156 10.45 -5.22 -9.01
C GLY A 156 11.39 -5.39 -7.83
N ARG A 157 11.02 -6.24 -6.86
CA ARG A 157 11.91 -6.60 -5.76
C ARG A 157 13.01 -7.53 -6.28
N VAL A 158 14.27 -7.19 -6.00
CA VAL A 158 15.44 -7.99 -6.42
C VAL A 158 15.78 -9.04 -5.38
N ASP A 159 15.90 -8.63 -4.11
CA ASP A 159 16.27 -9.52 -3.00
C ASP A 159 15.06 -9.89 -2.15
N ALA A 160 15.03 -11.12 -1.65
CA ALA A 160 13.95 -11.62 -0.80
C ALA A 160 13.75 -10.78 0.48
N ASP A 161 14.83 -10.21 1.02
CA ASP A 161 14.84 -9.36 2.21
C ASP A 161 14.45 -7.89 1.93
N GLY A 162 14.20 -7.54 0.66
CA GLY A 162 13.82 -6.20 0.27
C GLY A 162 14.96 -5.17 0.37
N SER A 163 16.22 -5.60 0.34
CA SER A 163 17.36 -4.67 0.34
C SER A 163 17.57 -3.96 -0.99
N ARG A 164 17.13 -4.52 -2.12
CA ARG A 164 17.20 -3.89 -3.45
C ARG A 164 15.91 -4.00 -4.25
N TYR A 165 15.59 -2.94 -4.98
CA TYR A 165 14.46 -2.85 -5.91
C TYR A 165 14.89 -2.24 -7.24
N LEU A 166 14.32 -2.74 -8.33
CA LEU A 166 14.34 -2.09 -9.63
C LEU A 166 13.15 -1.14 -9.74
N LEU A 167 13.39 0.08 -10.23
CA LEU A 167 12.36 1.07 -10.56
C LEU A 167 12.44 1.40 -12.05
N GLY A 168 11.34 1.18 -12.78
CA GLY A 168 11.22 1.54 -14.18
C GLY A 168 10.39 2.81 -14.32
N ASP A 169 10.91 3.81 -15.05
CA ASP A 169 10.21 5.08 -15.26
C ASP A 169 9.52 5.21 -16.62
N HIS A 170 8.75 6.29 -16.78
CA HIS A 170 8.02 6.62 -18.00
C HIS A 170 8.91 6.87 -19.23
N ASN A 171 10.21 7.15 -19.05
CA ASN A 171 11.17 7.34 -20.13
C ASN A 171 11.87 6.04 -20.53
N GLY A 172 11.51 4.92 -19.89
CA GLY A 172 12.12 3.61 -20.13
C GLY A 172 13.49 3.45 -19.44
N LEU A 173 13.85 4.33 -18.49
CA LEU A 173 15.05 4.16 -17.70
C LEU A 173 14.79 3.20 -16.54
N LEU A 174 15.83 2.42 -16.21
CA LEU A 174 15.82 1.46 -15.11
C LEU A 174 16.80 1.93 -14.03
N HIS A 175 16.29 2.09 -12.81
CA HIS A 175 17.04 2.53 -11.64
C HIS A 175 17.12 1.40 -10.62
N LEU A 176 18.21 1.34 -9.86
CA LEU A 176 18.37 0.43 -8.73
C LEU A 176 18.26 1.22 -7.42
N LEU A 177 17.20 0.98 -6.66
CA LEU A 177 17.04 1.49 -5.30
C LEU A 177 17.65 0.49 -4.31
N VAL A 178 18.49 0.98 -3.41
CA VAL A 178 19.16 0.18 -2.39
C VAL A 178 18.82 0.72 -1.01
N ILE A 179 18.32 -0.15 -0.13
CA ILE A 179 18.10 0.17 1.28
C ILE A 179 19.31 -0.30 2.07
N THR A 180 20.00 0.64 2.70
CA THR A 180 21.11 0.35 3.62
C THR A 180 20.62 0.50 5.06
N HIS A 181 20.81 -0.54 5.86
CA HIS A 181 20.56 -0.52 7.29
C HIS A 181 21.85 -0.86 8.02
N GLU A 182 22.27 -0.01 8.96
CA GLU A 182 23.38 -0.33 9.85
C GLU A 182 22.92 -1.46 10.78
N LYS A 183 23.49 -2.66 10.63
CA LYS A 183 23.29 -3.70 11.65
C LYS A 183 23.93 -3.19 12.94
N GLU A 184 23.15 -3.00 14.00
CA GLU A 184 23.74 -2.94 15.34
C GLU A 184 24.58 -4.21 15.53
N LYS A 185 25.86 -4.00 15.87
CA LYS A 185 26.85 -5.04 16.06
C LYS A 185 26.52 -5.93 17.25
#